data_AF-A0A7Y7CGT9-F1
#
_entry.id   AF-A0A7Y7CGT9-F1
#
_cell.length_a   1.000
_cell.length_b   1.000
_cell.length_c   1.000
_cell.angle_alpha   90.00
_cell.angle_beta   90.00
_cell.angle_gamma   90.00
#
_symmetry.space_group_name_H-M   'P 1'
#
loop_
_entity.id
_entity.type
_entity.pdbx_description
1 polymer ?
#
loop_
_entity_poly.entity_id
_entity_poly.type
_entity_poly.pdbx_seq_one_letter_code
_entity_poly.pdbx_strand_id
1 'polypeptide(L)'
;MTRIIHFVQNLSLDITAGSVISSLFLARVMNVEVTNSMMIGLAIAIWLIYTFDHLRDAYKAQGQATNPRHAFHQKYFKHLVVLASLMFLIGVYNLQFLSWDT
;
A
#
# COMPACT_ATOMS: atom_id res chain seq x y z
N MET A 1 -0.72 18.06 14.35
CA MET A 1 0.02 16.78 14.23
C MET A 1 -0.93 15.59 14.01
N THR A 2 -1.98 15.42 14.82
CA THR A 2 -2.93 14.30 14.73
C THR A 2 -3.56 14.11 13.35
N ARG A 3 -3.94 15.18 12.63
CA ARG A 3 -4.52 15.07 11.28
C ARG A 3 -3.59 14.39 10.25
N ILE A 4 -2.28 14.62 10.33
CA ILE A 4 -1.31 14.02 9.42
C ILE A 4 -1.14 12.53 9.73
N ILE A 5 -1.04 12.17 11.02
CA ILE A 5 -0.94 10.78 11.46
C ILE A 5 -2.15 9.98 10.96
N HIS A 6 -3.36 10.49 11.17
CA HIS A 6 -4.57 9.81 10.71
C HIS A 6 -4.65 9.71 9.18
N PHE A 7 -4.15 10.71 8.45
CA PHE A 7 -4.10 10.66 6.99
C PHE A 7 -3.15 9.54 6.51
N VAL A 8 -1.95 9.46 7.09
CA VAL A 8 -0.95 8.41 6.81
C VAL A 8 -1.52 7.02 7.11
N GLN A 9 -2.15 6.86 8.28
CA GLN A 9 -2.76 5.60 8.72
C GLN A 9 -3.97 5.19 7.88
N ASN A 10 -4.81 6.14 7.47
CA ASN A 10 -5.93 5.87 6.58
C ASN A 10 -5.43 5.34 5.24
N LEU A 11 -4.33 5.87 4.71
CA LEU A 11 -3.71 5.40 3.48
C LEU A 11 -2.78 4.19 3.67
N SER A 12 -2.66 3.65 4.90
CA SER A 12 -1.75 2.53 5.22
C SER A 12 -0.29 2.75 4.81
N LEU A 13 0.15 4.00 4.80
CA LEU A 13 1.54 4.35 4.43
C LEU A 13 2.53 3.95 5.53
N ASP A 14 2.10 4.01 6.79
CA ASP A 14 2.87 3.52 7.94
C ASP A 14 3.08 2.00 7.89
N ILE A 15 2.02 1.24 7.59
CA ILE A 15 2.11 -0.21 7.42
C ILE A 15 3.01 -0.58 6.24
N THR A 16 2.86 0.13 5.11
CA THR A 16 3.69 -0.07 3.92
C THR A 16 5.16 0.21 4.22
N ALA A 17 5.48 1.36 4.82
CA ALA A 17 6.85 1.70 5.20
C ALA A 17 7.43 0.71 6.20
N GLY A 18 6.65 0.30 7.21
CA GLY A 18 7.04 -0.71 8.18
C GLY A 18 7.43 -2.03 7.52
N SER A 19 6.65 -2.50 6.55
CA SER A 19 6.95 -3.73 5.81
C SER A 19 8.24 -3.68 5.01
N VAL A 20 8.54 -2.54 4.36
CA VAL A 20 9.80 -2.33 3.63
C VAL A 20 10.98 -2.30 4.59
N ILE A 21 10.85 -1.58 5.71
CA ILE A 21 11.89 -1.52 6.75
C ILE A 21 12.16 -2.92 7.31
N SER A 22 11.11 -3.69 7.62
CA SER A 22 11.25 -5.08 8.09
C SER A 22 11.93 -5.97 7.05
N SER A 23 11.59 -5.83 5.77
CA SER A 23 12.23 -6.60 4.70
C SER A 23 13.71 -6.24 4.55
N LEU A 24 14.07 -4.96 4.61
CA LEU A 24 15.46 -4.50 4.55
C LEU A 24 16.26 -4.96 5.77
N PHE A 25 15.66 -4.91 6.96
CA PHE A 25 16.27 -5.43 8.18
C PHE A 25 16.55 -6.94 8.05
N LEU A 26 15.58 -7.72 7.56
CA LEU A 26 15.76 -9.15 7.37
C LEU A 26 16.82 -9.45 6.30
N ALA A 27 16.81 -8.74 5.18
CA ALA A 27 17.85 -8.86 4.15
C ALA A 27 19.25 -8.63 4.74
N ARG A 28 19.39 -7.63 5.62
CA ARG A 28 20.65 -7.35 6.33
C ARG A 28 21.05 -8.47 7.30
N VAL A 29 20.11 -9.02 8.07
CA VAL A 29 20.36 -10.12 9.02
C VAL A 29 20.74 -11.40 8.28
N MET A 30 20.07 -11.68 7.17
CA MET A 30 20.27 -12.88 6.34
C MET A 30 21.44 -12.75 5.36
N ASN A 31 22.05 -11.56 5.28
CA ASN A 31 23.11 -11.23 4.32
C ASN A 31 22.70 -11.52 2.86
N VAL A 32 21.45 -11.19 2.51
CA VAL A 32 20.88 -11.33 1.16
C VAL A 32 20.78 -9.96 0.52
N GLU A 33 21.15 -9.86 -0.76
CA GLU A 33 20.95 -8.65 -1.54
C GLU A 33 19.50 -8.53 -1.98
N VAL A 34 18.92 -7.35 -1.79
CA VAL A 34 17.59 -7.01 -2.30
C VAL A 34 17.70 -5.77 -3.16
N THR A 35 17.16 -5.85 -4.38
CA THR A 35 17.21 -4.75 -5.32
C THR A 35 16.12 -3.72 -5.02
N ASN A 36 16.30 -2.49 -5.53
CA ASN A 36 15.28 -1.45 -5.39
C ASN A 36 13.96 -1.87 -6.06
N SER A 37 14.00 -2.58 -7.18
CA SER A 37 12.79 -3.07 -7.86
C SER A 37 12.03 -4.09 -7.01
N MET A 38 12.71 -4.97 -6.25
CA MET A 38 12.07 -5.86 -5.28
C MET A 38 11.35 -5.07 -4.18
N MET A 39 12.00 -4.05 -3.61
CA MET A 39 11.42 -3.25 -2.52
C MET A 39 10.26 -2.36 -2.99
N ILE A 40 10.37 -1.78 -4.19
CA ILE A 40 9.27 -1.03 -4.82
C ILE A 40 8.08 -1.96 -5.08
N GLY A 41 8.33 -3.15 -5.63
CA GLY A 41 7.30 -4.15 -5.87
C GLY A 41 6.58 -4.56 -4.58
N LEU A 42 7.34 -4.84 -3.51
CA LEU A 42 6.80 -5.16 -2.19
C LEU A 42 5.93 -4.03 -1.64
N ALA A 43 6.43 -2.79 -1.67
CA ALA A 43 5.71 -1.62 -1.18
C ALA A 43 4.38 -1.42 -1.93
N ILE A 44 4.40 -1.50 -3.26
CA ILE A 44 3.21 -1.38 -4.10
C ILE A 44 2.21 -2.50 -3.80
N ALA A 45 2.67 -3.75 -3.75
CA ALA A 45 1.81 -4.89 -3.49
C ALA A 45 1.09 -4.79 -2.15
N ILE A 46 1.83 -4.47 -1.07
CA ILE A 46 1.26 -4.31 0.26
C ILE A 46 0.29 -3.14 0.30
N TRP A 47 0.67 -1.99 -0.26
CA TRP A 47 -0.21 -0.82 -0.29
C TRP A 47 -1.52 -1.09 -1.05
N LEU A 48 -1.44 -1.82 -2.18
CA LEU A 48 -2.63 -2.22 -2.95
C LEU A 48 -3.52 -3.19 -2.17
N ILE A 49 -2.97 -4.17 -1.45
CA ILE A 49 -3.74 -5.11 -0.64
C ILE A 49 -4.53 -4.36 0.44
N TYR A 50 -3.88 -3.48 1.20
CA TYR A 50 -4.55 -2.72 2.26
C TYR A 50 -5.55 -1.70 1.69
N THR A 51 -5.22 -1.03 0.59
CA THR A 51 -6.13 -0.09 -0.07
C THR A 51 -7.37 -0.82 -0.59
N PHE A 52 -7.19 -1.98 -1.21
CA PHE A 52 -8.29 -2.82 -1.68
C PHE A 52 -9.19 -3.28 -0.53
N ASP A 53 -8.60 -3.73 0.58
CA ASP A 53 -9.36 -4.15 1.77
C ASP A 53 -10.26 -3.01 2.30
N HIS A 54 -9.72 -1.81 2.48
CA HIS A 54 -10.52 -0.67 2.93
C HIS A 54 -11.55 -0.18 1.90
N LEU A 55 -11.23 -0.24 0.61
CA LEU A 55 -12.20 0.09 -0.43
C LEU A 55 -13.34 -0.93 -0.43
N ARG A 56 -13.04 -2.22 -0.30
CA ARG A 56 -14.05 -3.27 -0.20
C ARG A 56 -14.95 -3.07 1.01
N ASP A 57 -14.37 -2.72 2.16
CA ASP A 57 -15.14 -2.39 3.37
C ASP A 57 -16.03 -1.16 3.18
N ALA A 58 -15.49 -0.09 2.58
CA ALA A 58 -16.24 1.12 2.26
C ALA A 58 -17.40 0.86 1.29
N TYR A 59 -17.22 -0.06 0.33
CA TYR A 59 -18.24 -0.46 -0.64
C TYR A 59 -19.36 -1.29 0.00
N LYS A 60 -19.03 -2.19 0.94
CA LYS A 60 -19.99 -3.05 1.62
C LYS A 60 -20.78 -2.33 2.72
N ALA A 61 -20.24 -1.26 3.28
CA ALA A 61 -20.89 -0.51 4.33
C ALA A 61 -22.19 0.15 3.83
N GLN A 62 -23.33 -0.24 4.40
CA GLN A 62 -24.62 0.41 4.17
C GLN A 62 -24.78 1.58 5.14
N GLY A 63 -25.09 2.78 4.63
CA GLY A 63 -25.29 3.99 5.43
C GLY A 63 -24.03 4.83 5.67
N GLN A 64 -24.15 5.90 6.45
CA GLN A 64 -23.02 6.77 6.82
C GLN A 64 -22.06 6.04 7.76
N ALA A 65 -20.78 5.94 7.37
CA ALA A 65 -19.76 5.35 8.21
C ALA A 65 -19.54 6.16 9.50
N THR A 66 -19.69 5.48 10.65
CA THR A 66 -19.39 6.04 11.97
C THR A 66 -17.89 5.98 12.30
N ASN A 67 -17.15 5.07 11.68
CA ASN A 67 -15.69 4.95 11.82
C ASN A 67 -14.98 5.96 10.88
N PRO A 68 -14.11 6.85 11.41
CA PRO A 68 -13.36 7.84 10.61
C PRO A 68 -12.58 7.26 9.43
N ARG A 69 -12.03 6.04 9.57
CA ARG A 69 -11.27 5.36 8.51
C ARG A 69 -12.18 4.91 7.36
N HIS A 70 -13.35 4.38 7.69
CA HIS A 70 -14.36 4.01 6.69
C HIS A 70 -14.92 5.26 6.00
N ALA A 71 -15.21 6.32 6.76
CA ALA A 71 -15.69 7.58 6.20
C ALA A 71 -14.70 8.20 5.21
N PHE A 72 -13.39 8.09 5.48
CA PHE A 72 -12.34 8.53 4.56
C PHE A 72 -12.40 7.78 3.21
N HIS A 73 -12.46 6.44 3.24
CA HIS A 73 -12.48 5.63 2.03
C HIS A 73 -13.81 5.73 1.27
N GLN A 74 -14.94 5.87 1.97
CA GLN A 74 -16.22 6.16 1.33
C GLN A 74 -16.19 7.53 0.62
N LYS A 75 -15.69 8.56 1.29
CA LYS A 75 -15.61 9.93 0.75
C LYS A 75 -14.73 10.02 -0.49
N TYR A 76 -13.57 9.37 -0.47
CA TYR A 76 -12.57 9.46 -1.55
C TYR A 76 -12.52 8.23 -2.45
N PHE A 77 -13.54 7.36 -2.40
CA PHE A 77 -13.56 6.05 -3.06
C PHE A 77 -13.04 6.08 -4.50
N LYS A 78 -13.64 6.93 -5.35
CA LYS A 78 -13.25 7.05 -6.78
C LYS A 78 -11.79 7.47 -6.95
N HIS A 79 -11.31 8.42 -6.14
CA HIS A 79 -9.93 8.90 -6.21
C HIS A 79 -8.95 7.81 -5.80
N LEU A 80 -9.28 7.06 -4.75
CA LEU A 80 -8.47 5.94 -4.26
C LEU A 80 -8.46 4.77 -5.25
N VAL A 81 -9.57 4.48 -5.93
CA VAL A 81 -9.61 3.47 -7.00
C VAL A 81 -8.71 3.87 -8.17
N VAL A 82 -8.75 5.14 -8.59
CA VAL A 82 -7.86 5.66 -9.65
C VAL A 82 -6.41 5.57 -9.22
N LEU A 83 -6.08 6.01 -8.00
CA LEU A 83 -4.72 5.92 -7.47
C LEU A 83 -4.24 4.47 -7.37
N ALA A 84 -5.09 3.55 -6.90
CA ALA A 84 -4.79 2.13 -6.85
C ALA A 84 -4.56 1.53 -8.24
N SER A 85 -5.36 1.92 -9.23
CA SER A 85 -5.18 1.48 -10.62
C SER A 85 -3.85 1.98 -11.19
N LEU A 86 -3.48 3.24 -10.94
CA LEU A 86 -2.18 3.79 -11.35
C LEU A 86 -1.02 3.07 -10.65
N MET A 87 -1.13 2.84 -9.34
CA MET A 87 -0.09 2.12 -8.61
C MET A 87 0.06 0.67 -9.07
N PHE A 88 -1.04 0.01 -9.42
CA PHE A 88 -1.00 -1.31 -10.03
C PHE A 88 -0.24 -1.31 -11.36
N LEU A 89 -0.52 -0.34 -12.25
CA LEU A 89 0.22 -0.21 -13.51
C LEU A 89 1.71 0.07 -13.29
N ILE A 90 2.07 0.90 -12.32
CA ILE A 90 3.47 1.14 -11.93
C ILE A 90 4.11 -0.15 -11.40
N GLY A 91 3.38 -0.93 -10.59
CA GLY A 91 3.84 -2.22 -10.10
C GLY A 91 4.09 -3.22 -11.23
N VAL A 92 3.18 -3.31 -12.19
CA VAL A 92 3.33 -4.14 -13.40
C VAL A 92 4.53 -3.69 -14.23
N TYR A 93 4.68 -2.38 -14.44
CA TYR A 93 5.85 -1.82 -15.13
C TYR A 93 7.16 -2.14 -14.38
N ASN A 94 7.16 -2.08 -13.05
CA ASN A 94 8.34 -2.38 -12.24
C ASN A 94 8.84 -3.84 -12.41
N LEU A 95 7.98 -4.77 -12.82
CA LEU A 95 8.37 -6.17 -13.07
C LEU A 95 9.46 -6.32 -14.15
N GLN A 96 9.59 -5.36 -15.07
CA GLN A 96 10.65 -5.40 -16.10
C GLN A 96 12.06 -5.21 -15.52
N PHE A 97 12.17 -4.62 -14.33
CA PHE A 97 13.44 -4.39 -13.63
C PHE A 97 13.70 -5.43 -12.55
N LEU A 98 12.83 -6.43 -12.43
CA LEU A 98 13.11 -7.55 -11.55
C LEU A 98 14.24 -8.36 -12.18
N SER A 99 15.33 -8.55 -11.45
CA SER A 99 16.41 -9.45 -11.83
C SER A 99 15.87 -10.88 -11.73
N TRP A 100 15.31 -11.37 -12.84
CA TRP A 100 15.06 -12.78 -13.02
C TRP A 100 16.42 -13.43 -13.20
N ASP A 101 17.04 -13.86 -12.10
CA ASP A 101 18.24 -14.70 -12.19
C ASP A 101 17.84 -15.96 -12.99
N THR A 102 18.23 -16.00 -14.26
CA THR A 102 18.18 -17.19 -15.13
C THR A 102 19.42 -18.03 -14.91
#